data_AF-B5TEA5-F1
#
_entry.id   AF-B5TEA5-F1
#
_cell.length_a   1.000
_cell.length_b   1.000
_cell.length_c   1.000
_cell.angle_alpha   90.00
_cell.angle_beta   90.00
_cell.angle_gamma   90.00
#
_symmetry.space_group_name_H-M   'P 1'
#
loop_
_entity.id
_entity.type
_entity.pdbx_description
1 polymer ?
#
loop_
_entity_poly.entity_id
_entity_poly.type
_entity_poly.pdbx_seq_one_letter_code
_entity_poly.pdbx_strand_id
1 'polypeptide(L)' 'MTCPGRLSEARSEHVSATGDRNVYLTFDDGPDPRWTASILDVLAEHEVPATFF' A
#
# COMPACT_ATOMS: atom_id res chain seq x y z
N MET A 1 19.42 2.59 -15.55
CA MET A 1 19.87 2.62 -14.14
C MET A 1 18.64 2.80 -13.25
N THR A 2 17.89 1.72 -13.03
CA THR A 2 16.85 1.68 -12.00
C THR A 2 17.44 0.88 -10.85
N CYS A 3 17.67 1.54 -9.73
CA CYS A 3 18.02 0.86 -8.49
C CYS A 3 16.86 -0.09 -8.15
N PRO A 4 17.10 -1.39 -7.91
CA PRO A 4 16.05 -2.25 -7.40
C PRO A 4 15.69 -1.70 -6.02
N GLY A 5 14.47 -1.19 -5.87
CA GLY A 5 13.97 -0.68 -4.62
C GLY A 5 14.13 -1.76 -3.56
N ARG A 6 14.93 -1.49 -2.53
CA ARG A 6 14.95 -2.29 -1.31
C ARG A 6 13.54 -2.22 -0.75
N LEU A 7 12.78 -3.30 -0.85
CA LEU A 7 11.53 -3.46 -0.11
C LEU A 7 11.90 -3.42 1.38
N SER A 8 11.65 -2.28 2.04
CA SER A 8 11.74 -2.19 3.48
C SER A 8 10.54 -2.93 4.08
N GLU A 9 10.79 -3.92 4.94
CA GLU A 9 9.73 -4.54 5.73
C GLU A 9 9.02 -3.47 6.58
N ALA A 10 7.73 -3.24 6.30
CA ALA A 10 6.88 -2.51 7.23
C ALA A 10 6.61 -3.41 8.44
N ARG A 11 7.25 -3.11 9.58
CA ARG A 11 7.01 -3.84 10.83
C ARG A 11 5.80 -3.23 11.53
N SER A 12 4.72 -3.99 11.62
CA SER A 12 3.59 -3.67 12.49
C SER A 12 3.79 -4.34 13.84
N GLU A 13 3.99 -3.55 14.89
CA GLU A 13 3.95 -4.02 16.29
C GLU A 13 2.51 -4.14 16.80
N HIS A 14 1.52 -3.74 15.98
CA HIS A 14 0.12 -3.76 16.35
C HIS A 14 -0.50 -5.10 16.00
N VAL A 15 -0.82 -5.88 17.03
CA VAL A 15 -1.55 -7.15 16.92
C VAL A 15 -3.03 -6.82 16.94
N SER A 16 -3.73 -7.14 15.85
CA SER A 16 -5.19 -7.00 15.80
C SER A 16 -5.86 -7.88 16.87
N ALA A 17 -7.10 -7.59 17.24
CA ALA A 17 -7.82 -8.37 18.26
C ALA A 17 -7.92 -9.88 17.95
N THR A 18 -7.74 -10.27 16.69
CA THR A 18 -7.71 -11.67 16.22
C THR A 18 -6.34 -12.32 16.30
N GLY A 19 -5.28 -11.58 16.63
CA GLY A 19 -3.90 -12.06 16.60
C GLY A 19 -3.20 -11.87 15.24
N ASP A 20 -3.92 -11.38 14.23
CA ASP A 20 -3.39 -11.23 12.88
C ASP A 20 -2.55 -9.96 12.73
N ARG A 21 -1.51 -10.07 11.88
CA ARG A 21 -0.67 -8.94 11.48
C ARG A 21 -1.29 -8.25 10.28
N ASN A 22 -2.03 -7.19 10.53
CA ASN A 22 -2.72 -6.42 9.50
C ASN A 22 -2.01 -5.09 9.23
N VAL A 23 -2.11 -4.63 7.99
CA VAL A 23 -1.69 -3.29 7.56
C VAL A 23 -2.86 -2.68 6.78
N TYR A 24 -3.06 -1.38 6.96
CA TYR A 24 -4.09 -0.59 6.28
C TYR A 24 -3.38 0.46 5.42
N LEU A 25 -3.66 0.46 4.12
CA LEU A 25 -3.03 1.38 3.16
C LEU A 25 -3.88 2.64 2.97
N THR A 26 -3.25 3.80 3.14
CA THR A 26 -3.86 5.11 2.91
C THR A 26 -2.96 5.95 2.00
N PHE A 27 -3.56 6.70 1.09
CA PHE A 27 -2.87 7.57 0.14
C PHE A 27 -3.44 8.99 0.25
N ASP A 28 -2.56 9.98 0.50
CA ASP A 28 -2.90 11.40 0.59
C ASP A 28 -2.46 12.14 -0.70
N ASP A 29 -2.85 13.41 -0.82
CA ASP A 29 -2.50 14.36 -1.90
C ASP A 29 -3.26 14.19 -3.24
N GLY A 30 -4.32 13.38 -3.25
CA GLY A 30 -5.23 13.24 -4.39
C GLY A 30 -4.61 12.57 -5.63
N PRO A 31 -5.41 12.37 -6.71
CA PRO A 31 -4.94 11.59 -7.84
C PRO A 31 -3.81 12.30 -8.59
N ASP A 32 -2.59 11.76 -8.51
CA ASP A 32 -1.48 12.15 -9.39
C ASP A 32 -1.66 11.45 -10.75
N PRO A 33 -1.74 12.20 -11.86
CA PRO A 33 -2.00 11.63 -13.19
C PRO A 33 -0.91 10.67 -13.68
N ARG A 34 0.29 10.69 -13.08
CA ARG A 34 1.40 9.80 -13.42
C ARG A 34 1.40 8.51 -12.60
N TRP A 35 0.86 8.54 -11.38
CA TRP A 35 1.07 7.45 -10.41
C TRP A 35 -0.22 6.75 -9.98
N THR A 36 -1.33 7.46 -9.83
CA THR A 36 -2.54 6.89 -9.22
C THR A 36 -3.08 5.71 -10.03
N ALA A 37 -3.03 5.75 -11.36
CA ALA A 37 -3.45 4.61 -12.20
C ALA A 37 -2.62 3.36 -11.90
N SER A 38 -1.29 3.47 -11.89
CA SER A 38 -0.39 2.35 -11.61
C SER A 38 -0.56 1.80 -10.18
N ILE A 39 -0.89 2.65 -9.21
CA ILE A 39 -1.19 2.21 -7.83
C ILE A 39 -2.50 1.40 -7.81
N LEU A 40 -3.55 1.90 -8.49
CA LEU A 40 -4.83 1.20 -8.59
C LEU A 40 -4.69 -0.15 -9.29
N ASP A 41 -3.86 -0.26 -10.32
CA ASP A 41 -3.57 -1.51 -11.02
C ASP A 41 -2.97 -2.57 -10.06
N VAL A 42 -2.00 -2.17 -9.23
CA VAL A 42 -1.36 -3.07 -8.25
C VAL A 42 -2.35 -3.48 -7.15
N LEU A 43 -3.15 -2.54 -6.65
CA LEU A 43 -4.18 -2.85 -5.64
C LEU A 43 -5.22 -3.84 -6.21
N ALA A 44 -5.62 -3.66 -7.47
CA ALA A 44 -6.56 -4.55 -8.14
C ALA A 44 -5.96 -5.95 -8.39
N GLU A 45 -4.70 -6.03 -8.82
CA GLU A 45 -3.99 -7.31 -9.03
C GLU A 45 -3.94 -8.17 -7.76
N HIS A 46 -3.77 -7.52 -6.60
CA HIS A 46 -3.71 -8.20 -5.30
C HIS A 46 -5.05 -8.28 -4.57
N GLU A 47 -6.14 -7.78 -5.17
CA GLU A 47 -7.46 -7.71 -4.55
C GLU A 47 -7.44 -7.01 -3.17
N VAL A 48 -6.59 -6.00 -3.01
CA VAL A 48 -6.39 -5.27 -1.74
C VAL A 48 -7.14 -3.94 -1.76
N PRO A 49 -8.03 -3.67 -0.79
CA PRO A 49 -8.64 -2.36 -0.65
C PRO A 49 -7.67 -1.35 -0.01
N ALA A 50 -7.83 -0.08 -0.38
CA ALA A 50 -7.13 1.05 0.22
C ALA A 50 -8.04 2.28 0.31
N THR A 51 -7.63 3.29 1.08
CA THR A 51 -8.34 4.57 1.20
C THR A 51 -7.51 5.70 0.58
N PHE A 52 -8.16 6.59 -0.15
CA PHE A 52 -7.56 7.80 -0.73
C PHE A 52 -8.21 9.03 -0.10
N PHE A 53 -7.42 10.00 0.37
CA PHE A 53 -7.86 11.24 1.01
C PHE A 53 -7.60 12.48 0.16
#